data_AF-A0A819Q0A5-F1
#
_entry.id   AF-A0A819Q0A5-F1
#
_cell.length_a   1.000
_cell.length_b   1.000
_cell.length_c   1.000
_cell.angle_alpha   90.00
_cell.angle_beta   90.00
_cell.angle_gamma   90.00
#
_symmetry.space_group_name_H-M   'P 1'
#
loop_
_entity.id
_entity.type
_entity.pdbx_description
1 polymer ?
#
loop_
_entity_poly.entity_id
_entity_poly.type
_entity_poly.pdbx_seq_one_letter_code
_entity_poly.pdbx_strand_id
1 'polypeptide(L)'
;MCAYNMSNLSLKRKLDSSNEISSLPSRSKLLNDKLSRRPDRHQLVEQGILHDSQCAPSLQHAEHALKRARLADELNNRLVNRPGPLDLIQHKILHIDTNEYPNLEQAIQGGQIPFKTAASHRRPLIFHEYTGSPISSKPKVTKIDSLSSSSNAHQIRLAQQQLLLELTSNKQDEQQSSSSLLHKKTLEQMTLAELRDLCKQCQIPSSHANKTKLIERIKQIQNKFNDQGN
;
A
#
# COMPACT_ATOMS: atom_id res chain seq x y z
N MET A 1 -34.89 -15.46 2.42
CA MET A 1 -34.05 -15.89 3.56
C MET A 1 -33.45 -17.25 3.24
N CYS A 2 -32.19 -17.31 2.80
CA CYS A 2 -31.45 -18.57 2.73
C CYS A 2 -30.23 -18.44 3.63
N ALA A 3 -30.29 -19.07 4.80
CA ALA A 3 -29.15 -19.18 5.69
C ALA A 3 -28.13 -20.15 5.06
N TYR A 4 -26.98 -19.61 4.65
CA TYR A 4 -25.89 -20.41 4.09
C TYR A 4 -25.10 -21.02 5.26
N ASN A 5 -25.44 -22.26 5.59
CA ASN A 5 -24.74 -23.05 6.59
C ASN A 5 -23.44 -23.58 5.96
N MET A 6 -22.33 -22.86 6.12
CA MET A 6 -21.01 -23.31 5.67
C MET A 6 -20.47 -24.38 6.61
N SER A 7 -20.93 -25.62 6.43
CA SER A 7 -20.26 -26.79 7.00
C SER A 7 -18.81 -26.81 6.49
N ASN A 8 -17.88 -26.59 7.40
CA ASN A 8 -16.44 -26.69 7.23
C ASN A 8 -16.09 -28.02 6.54
N LEU A 9 -15.82 -27.99 5.23
CA LEU A 9 -15.28 -29.12 4.50
C LEU A 9 -13.81 -29.24 4.88
N SER A 10 -13.56 -29.82 6.05
CA SER A 10 -12.22 -30.22 6.48
C SER A 10 -11.60 -31.06 5.38
N LEU A 11 -10.45 -30.61 4.87
CA LEU A 11 -9.61 -31.28 3.88
C LEU A 11 -9.35 -32.74 4.30
N LYS A 12 -10.25 -33.64 3.90
CA LYS A 12 -10.03 -35.08 3.98
C LYS A 12 -8.95 -35.40 2.95
N ARG A 13 -7.73 -35.66 3.43
CA ARG A 13 -6.72 -36.37 2.64
C ARG A 13 -7.41 -37.62 2.07
N LYS A 14 -7.48 -37.74 0.75
CA LYS A 14 -7.85 -38.98 0.07
C LYS A 14 -6.85 -40.04 0.53
N LEU A 15 -7.28 -40.90 1.45
CA LEU A 15 -6.62 -42.17 1.75
C LEU A 15 -7.29 -43.18 0.82
N ASP A 16 -6.67 -43.42 -0.33
CA ASP A 16 -6.98 -44.61 -1.12
C ASP A 16 -6.21 -45.79 -0.54
N SER A 17 -6.84 -46.96 -0.56
CA SER A 17 -6.28 -48.29 -0.27
C SER A 17 -6.03 -48.64 1.21
N SER A 18 -6.89 -49.50 1.72
CA SER A 18 -6.87 -50.15 3.03
C SER A 18 -5.67 -51.10 3.19
N ASN A 19 -4.43 -50.59 3.32
CA ASN A 19 -3.33 -51.32 3.98
C ASN A 19 -2.12 -50.47 4.45
N GLU A 20 -2.15 -49.14 4.38
CA GLU A 20 -1.01 -48.27 4.70
C GLU A 20 -1.19 -47.45 5.99
N ILE A 21 -1.79 -48.04 7.04
CA ILE A 21 -1.93 -47.37 8.35
C ILE A 21 -0.96 -47.97 9.39
N SER A 22 -0.43 -49.17 9.16
CA SER A 22 0.52 -49.86 10.06
C SER A 22 1.98 -49.41 9.88
N SER A 23 2.32 -48.70 8.81
CA SER A 23 3.69 -48.36 8.42
C SER A 23 4.06 -46.90 8.63
N LEU A 24 3.13 -46.05 9.13
CA LEU A 24 3.38 -44.62 9.21
C LEU A 24 4.51 -44.33 10.21
N PRO A 25 5.63 -43.72 9.78
CA PRO A 25 6.74 -43.42 10.67
C PRO A 25 6.23 -42.59 11.85
N SER A 26 6.70 -42.92 13.06
CA SER A 26 6.45 -42.06 14.23
C SER A 26 6.77 -40.61 13.87
N ARG A 27 5.97 -39.67 14.37
CA ARG A 27 6.11 -38.24 14.03
C ARG A 27 7.54 -37.73 14.24
N SER A 28 8.24 -38.26 15.25
CA SER A 28 9.66 -38.00 15.49
C SER A 28 10.55 -38.41 14.31
N LYS A 29 10.36 -39.61 13.76
CA LYS A 29 11.11 -40.13 12.60
C LYS A 29 10.89 -39.26 11.36
N LEU A 30 9.64 -38.89 11.07
CA LEU A 30 9.32 -37.98 9.95
C LEU A 30 9.97 -36.60 10.10
N LEU A 31 9.98 -36.04 11.32
CA LEU A 31 10.59 -34.73 11.57
C LEU A 31 12.10 -34.77 11.39
N ASN A 32 12.77 -35.79 11.91
CA ASN A 32 14.21 -35.98 11.74
C ASN A 32 14.60 -36.09 10.25
N ASP A 33 13.82 -36.86 9.48
CA ASP A 33 14.01 -37.01 8.04
C ASP A 33 13.85 -35.68 7.28
N LYS A 34 12.94 -34.80 7.71
CA LYS A 34 12.75 -33.45 7.12
C LYS A 34 13.85 -32.48 7.52
N LEU A 35 14.31 -32.53 8.77
CA LEU A 35 15.40 -31.70 9.26
C LEU A 35 16.73 -32.07 8.57
N SER A 36 16.97 -33.35 8.31
CA SER A 36 18.18 -33.82 7.60
C SER A 36 18.25 -33.32 6.15
N ARG A 37 17.11 -33.10 5.50
CA ARG A 37 16.98 -32.61 4.12
C ARG A 37 16.65 -31.12 4.03
N ARG A 38 16.78 -30.39 5.13
CA ARG A 38 16.48 -28.96 5.18
C ARG A 38 17.46 -28.18 4.28
N PRO A 39 16.97 -27.39 3.31
CA PRO A 39 17.82 -26.52 2.50
C PRO A 39 18.49 -25.44 3.36
N ASP A 40 19.70 -25.04 2.96
CA ASP A 40 20.40 -23.93 3.61
C ASP A 40 19.74 -22.58 3.28
N ARG A 41 19.97 -21.57 4.13
CA ARG A 41 19.42 -20.22 3.96
C ARG A 41 19.78 -19.64 2.58
N HIS A 42 21.03 -19.80 2.14
CA HIS A 42 21.48 -19.25 0.85
C HIS A 42 20.67 -19.83 -0.32
N GLN A 43 20.41 -21.14 -0.31
CA GLN A 43 19.61 -21.80 -1.35
C GLN A 43 18.18 -21.26 -1.40
N LEU A 44 17.58 -21.00 -0.22
CA LEU A 44 16.23 -20.42 -0.15
C LEU A 44 16.18 -18.98 -0.68
N VAL A 45 17.25 -18.22 -0.48
CA VAL A 45 17.38 -16.85 -1.03
C VAL A 45 17.53 -16.89 -2.55
N GLU A 46 18.40 -17.75 -3.07
CA GLU A 46 18.62 -17.93 -4.51
C GLU A 46 17.35 -18.38 -5.23
N GLN A 47 16.58 -19.28 -4.62
CA GLN A 47 15.27 -19.72 -5.13
C GLN A 47 14.17 -18.66 -4.98
N GLY A 48 14.44 -17.50 -4.36
CA GLY A 48 13.46 -16.43 -4.15
C GLY A 48 12.39 -16.74 -3.10
N ILE A 49 12.60 -17.74 -2.25
CA ILE A 49 11.69 -18.11 -1.16
C ILE A 49 11.90 -17.17 0.05
N LEU A 50 13.16 -16.89 0.39
CA LEU A 50 13.51 -15.96 1.47
C LEU A 50 14.09 -14.66 0.89
N HIS A 51 13.80 -13.53 1.54
CA HIS A 51 14.40 -12.25 1.17
C HIS A 51 15.83 -12.13 1.68
N ASP A 52 16.74 -11.65 0.83
CA ASP A 52 18.10 -11.30 1.22
C ASP A 52 18.13 -9.91 1.88
N SER A 53 17.59 -9.83 3.09
CA SER A 53 17.57 -8.60 3.87
C SER A 53 18.16 -8.83 5.25
N GLN A 54 18.94 -7.85 5.71
CA GLN A 54 19.45 -7.74 7.07
C GLN A 54 18.45 -7.04 8.01
N CYS A 55 17.31 -6.59 7.48
CA CYS A 55 16.25 -5.95 8.24
C CYS A 55 15.46 -6.96 9.07
N ALA A 56 14.86 -6.48 10.17
CA ALA A 56 13.98 -7.29 11.01
C ALA A 56 12.82 -7.89 10.19
N PRO A 57 12.36 -9.13 10.47
CA PRO A 57 11.32 -9.79 9.67
C PRO A 57 10.03 -8.99 9.52
N SER A 58 9.67 -8.19 10.53
CA SER A 58 8.48 -7.33 10.51
C SER A 58 8.58 -6.15 9.53
N LEU A 59 9.79 -5.73 9.15
CA LEU A 59 10.06 -4.58 8.30
C LEU A 59 10.43 -4.95 6.85
N GLN A 60 10.75 -6.21 6.58
CA GLN A 60 11.15 -6.68 5.24
C GLN A 60 10.12 -6.32 4.16
N HIS A 61 8.83 -6.39 4.50
CA HIS A 61 7.77 -6.00 3.58
C HIS A 61 7.83 -4.50 3.23
N ALA A 62 8.00 -3.63 4.22
CA ALA A 62 8.10 -2.19 4.02
C ALA A 62 9.37 -1.80 3.24
N GLU A 63 10.50 -2.46 3.53
CA GLU A 63 11.74 -2.31 2.78
C GLU A 63 11.55 -2.66 1.30
N HIS A 64 10.93 -3.82 1.03
CA HIS A 64 10.68 -4.26 -0.34
C HIS A 64 9.72 -3.33 -1.08
N ALA A 65 8.66 -2.86 -0.42
CA ALA A 65 7.75 -1.86 -0.99
C ALA A 65 8.48 -0.57 -1.36
N LEU A 66 9.34 -0.07 -0.48
CA LEU A 66 10.15 1.11 -0.76
C LEU A 66 11.13 0.89 -1.92
N LYS A 67 11.80 -0.27 -1.95
CA LYS A 67 12.70 -0.64 -3.05
C LYS A 67 11.96 -0.67 -4.39
N ARG A 68 10.76 -1.26 -4.42
CA ARG A 68 9.91 -1.28 -5.62
C ARG A 68 9.46 0.11 -6.05
N ALA A 69 9.04 0.96 -5.12
CA ALA A 69 8.62 2.33 -5.43
C ALA A 69 9.77 3.13 -6.06
N ARG A 70 10.97 3.08 -5.45
CA ARG A 70 12.17 3.73 -5.99
C ARG A 70 12.52 3.25 -7.40
N LEU A 71 12.48 1.93 -7.62
CA LEU A 71 12.72 1.35 -8.93
C LEU A 71 11.65 1.78 -9.95
N ALA A 72 10.38 1.84 -9.54
CA ALA A 72 9.30 2.30 -10.41
C ALA A 72 9.51 3.76 -10.85
N ASP A 73 9.90 4.64 -9.92
CA ASP A 73 10.19 6.04 -10.21
C ASP A 73 11.40 6.18 -11.15
N GLU A 74 12.49 5.45 -10.88
CA GLU A 74 13.68 5.43 -11.73
C GLU A 74 13.35 4.94 -13.15
N LEU A 75 12.60 3.84 -13.26
CA LEU A 75 12.16 3.30 -14.55
C LEU A 75 11.24 4.26 -15.29
N ASN A 76 10.30 4.91 -14.58
CA ASN A 76 9.42 5.91 -15.18
C ASN A 76 10.24 7.06 -15.79
N ASN A 77 11.25 7.56 -15.07
CA ASN A 77 12.15 8.59 -15.59
C ASN A 77 12.90 8.12 -16.86
N ARG A 78 13.34 6.86 -16.91
CA ARG A 78 13.99 6.29 -18.11
C ARG A 78 13.01 6.12 -19.28
N LEU A 79 11.79 5.66 -19.01
CA LEU A 79 10.76 5.45 -20.03
C LEU A 79 10.27 6.77 -20.62
N VAL A 80 10.13 7.81 -19.80
CA VAL A 80 9.77 9.16 -20.24
C VAL A 80 10.81 9.76 -21.19
N ASN A 81 12.08 9.34 -21.10
CA ASN A 81 13.18 9.73 -21.98
C ASN A 81 13.49 8.70 -23.07
N ARG A 82 12.60 7.74 -23.33
CA ARG A 82 12.87 6.66 -24.28
C ARG A 82 13.04 7.22 -25.71
N PRO A 83 14.17 6.95 -26.40
CA PRO A 83 14.38 7.40 -27.78
C PRO A 83 13.46 6.65 -28.74
N GLY A 84 13.01 7.35 -29.77
CA GLY A 84 12.19 6.78 -30.84
C GLY A 84 13.02 5.96 -31.84
N PRO A 85 12.38 5.17 -32.71
CA PRO A 85 13.08 4.37 -33.72
C PRO A 85 13.93 5.22 -34.67
N LEU A 86 13.41 6.37 -35.11
CA LEU A 86 14.14 7.29 -35.99
C LEU A 86 15.34 7.95 -35.29
N ASP A 87 15.21 8.25 -33.98
CA ASP A 87 16.34 8.72 -33.16
C ASP A 87 17.47 7.68 -33.15
N LEU A 88 17.13 6.39 -33.01
CA LEU A 88 18.11 5.31 -32.99
C LEU A 88 18.81 5.09 -34.34
N ILE A 89 18.11 5.31 -35.46
CA ILE A 89 18.69 5.29 -36.82
C ILE A 89 19.65 6.47 -37.01
N GLN A 90 19.27 7.66 -36.54
CA GLN A 90 20.12 8.83 -36.57
C GLN A 90 21.44 8.60 -35.79
N HIS A 91 21.38 7.89 -34.67
CA HIS A 91 22.53 7.53 -33.83
C HIS A 91 23.29 6.27 -34.28
N LYS A 92 22.96 5.67 -35.43
CA LYS A 92 23.63 4.47 -35.97
C LYS A 92 23.56 3.25 -35.05
N ILE A 93 22.49 3.14 -34.26
CA ILE A 93 22.23 1.98 -33.41
C ILE A 93 21.34 0.97 -34.16
N LEU A 94 20.36 1.47 -34.92
CA LEU A 94 19.51 0.67 -35.80
C LEU A 94 19.83 1.00 -37.25
N HIS A 95 19.80 -0.03 -38.11
CA HIS A 95 20.01 0.09 -39.56
C HIS A 95 18.72 -0.27 -40.29
N ILE A 96 18.50 0.31 -41.47
CA ILE A 96 17.35 0.00 -42.33
C ILE A 96 17.82 -0.89 -43.47
N ASP A 97 17.01 -1.86 -43.87
CA ASP A 97 17.31 -2.72 -45.02
C ASP A 97 17.48 -1.88 -46.29
N THR A 98 18.74 -1.78 -46.74
CA THR A 98 19.18 -0.91 -47.84
C THR A 98 18.64 -1.35 -49.21
N ASN A 99 18.16 -2.59 -49.33
CA ASN A 99 17.59 -3.13 -50.56
C ASN A 99 16.22 -2.55 -50.88
N GLU A 100 15.40 -2.22 -49.87
CA GLU A 100 14.06 -1.65 -50.08
C GLU A 100 14.07 -0.12 -50.11
N TYR A 101 14.97 0.51 -49.35
CA TYR A 101 15.05 1.97 -49.24
C TYR A 101 16.50 2.48 -49.30
N PRO A 102 17.10 2.53 -50.50
CA PRO A 102 18.43 3.09 -50.66
C PRO A 102 18.42 4.58 -50.28
N ASN A 103 19.37 4.99 -49.44
CA ASN A 103 19.59 6.37 -48.94
C ASN A 103 18.65 6.88 -47.84
N LEU A 104 17.63 6.12 -47.40
CA LEU A 104 16.73 6.58 -46.31
C LEU A 104 17.49 6.80 -45.00
N GLU A 105 18.37 5.86 -44.65
CA GLU A 105 19.19 5.94 -43.44
C GLU A 105 20.12 7.16 -43.47
N GLN A 106 20.75 7.45 -44.62
CA GLN A 106 21.62 8.62 -44.80
C GLN A 106 20.83 9.93 -44.71
N ALA A 107 19.61 9.96 -45.24
CA ALA A 107 18.74 11.13 -45.17
C ALA A 107 18.27 11.42 -43.73
N ILE A 108 17.98 10.39 -42.93
CA ILE A 108 17.65 10.51 -41.51
C ILE A 108 18.88 10.98 -40.71
N GLN A 109 20.06 10.39 -40.98
CA GLN A 109 21.32 10.77 -40.33
C GLN A 109 21.75 12.20 -40.66
N GLY A 110 21.58 12.63 -41.91
CA GLY A 110 21.92 13.96 -42.41
C GLY A 110 20.91 15.05 -42.06
N GLY A 111 19.85 14.73 -41.32
CA GLY A 111 18.80 15.70 -40.94
C GLY A 111 17.97 16.21 -42.12
N GLN A 112 18.00 15.53 -43.27
CA GLN A 112 17.24 15.90 -44.46
C GLN A 112 15.74 15.60 -44.29
N ILE A 113 15.40 14.62 -43.44
CA ILE A 113 14.02 14.25 -43.12
C ILE A 113 13.72 14.73 -41.69
N PRO A 114 12.86 15.75 -41.50
CA PRO A 114 12.47 16.19 -40.17
C PRO A 114 11.48 15.18 -39.56
N PHE A 115 11.77 14.69 -38.36
CA PHE A 115 10.87 13.83 -37.60
C PHE A 115 10.73 14.31 -36.16
N LYS A 116 9.61 13.95 -35.53
CA LYS A 116 9.36 14.28 -34.12
C LYS A 116 10.09 13.27 -33.24
N THR A 117 10.98 13.74 -32.39
CA THR A 117 11.66 12.88 -31.41
C THR A 117 10.64 12.36 -30.39
N ALA A 118 10.83 11.14 -29.90
CA ALA A 118 9.88 10.54 -28.94
C ALA A 118 9.78 11.34 -27.63
N ALA A 119 10.83 12.12 -27.31
CA ALA A 119 10.87 13.05 -26.19
C ALA A 119 9.80 14.16 -26.23
N SER A 120 9.17 14.41 -27.39
CA SER A 120 8.13 15.44 -27.52
C SER A 120 6.74 15.01 -27.04
N HIS A 121 6.47 13.71 -26.86
CA HIS A 121 5.16 13.18 -26.46
C HIS A 121 5.21 12.56 -25.06
N ARG A 122 5.62 13.35 -24.06
CA ARG A 122 5.80 12.86 -22.69
C ARG A 122 4.46 12.73 -21.98
N ARG A 123 3.95 11.51 -21.85
CA ARG A 123 2.89 11.21 -20.88
C ARG A 123 3.54 10.59 -19.64
N PRO A 124 3.33 11.14 -18.43
CA PRO A 124 3.81 10.52 -17.21
C PRO A 124 3.19 9.12 -17.08
N LEU A 125 4.01 8.08 -16.98
CA LEU A 125 3.49 6.73 -16.76
C LEU A 125 3.18 6.60 -15.27
N ILE A 126 1.90 6.55 -14.94
CA ILE A 126 1.45 6.25 -13.57
C ILE A 126 1.42 4.74 -13.45
N PHE A 127 2.39 4.18 -12.72
CA PHE A 127 2.35 2.77 -12.38
C PHE A 127 1.32 2.56 -11.27
N HIS A 128 0.20 1.90 -11.60
CA HIS A 128 -0.74 1.45 -10.58
C HIS A 128 -0.15 0.23 -9.88
N GLU A 129 -0.11 0.25 -8.55
CA GLU A 129 0.34 -0.90 -7.76
C GLU A 129 -0.56 -2.10 -8.12
N TYR A 130 0.03 -3.15 -8.72
CA TYR A 130 -0.71 -4.35 -9.04
C TYR A 130 -1.03 -5.08 -7.73
N THR A 131 -2.24 -4.85 -7.22
CA THR A 131 -2.79 -5.51 -6.03
C THR A 131 -3.56 -6.80 -6.38
N GLY A 132 -3.48 -7.24 -7.64
CA GLY A 132 -4.17 -8.43 -8.14
C GLY A 132 -3.47 -9.74 -7.76
N SER A 133 -4.26 -10.82 -7.64
CA SER A 133 -3.72 -12.18 -7.47
C SER A 133 -2.94 -12.63 -8.72
N PRO A 134 -1.82 -13.38 -8.56
CA PRO A 134 -0.86 -13.70 -9.63
C PRO A 134 -1.41 -14.53 -10.81
N ILE A 135 -2.68 -14.95 -10.78
CA ILE A 135 -3.34 -15.75 -11.82
C ILE A 135 -4.48 -14.99 -12.51
N SER A 136 -4.78 -13.74 -12.12
CA SER A 136 -5.82 -12.97 -12.81
C SER A 136 -5.29 -12.47 -14.16
N SER A 137 -5.80 -13.14 -15.20
CA SER A 137 -5.83 -12.77 -16.61
C SER A 137 -5.57 -11.29 -16.91
N LYS A 138 -4.72 -11.08 -17.91
CA LYS A 138 -4.39 -9.81 -18.59
C LYS A 138 -5.49 -8.74 -18.46
N PRO A 139 -5.13 -7.45 -18.25
CA PRO A 139 -6.11 -6.39 -18.36
C PRO A 139 -6.73 -6.46 -19.75
N LYS A 140 -8.03 -6.73 -19.80
CA LYS A 140 -8.81 -6.68 -21.03
C LYS A 140 -8.83 -5.22 -21.43
N VAL A 141 -8.02 -4.85 -22.41
CA VAL A 141 -8.09 -3.53 -23.05
C VAL A 141 -9.42 -3.48 -23.78
N THR A 142 -10.47 -3.09 -23.06
CA THR A 142 -11.70 -2.61 -23.66
C THR A 142 -11.37 -1.26 -24.26
N LYS A 143 -11.35 -1.18 -25.58
CA LYS A 143 -11.44 0.09 -26.29
C LYS A 143 -12.73 0.76 -25.84
N ILE A 144 -12.62 1.72 -24.94
CA ILE A 144 -13.66 2.70 -24.67
C ILE A 144 -13.08 4.05 -25.07
N ASP A 145 -13.63 4.56 -26.17
CA ASP A 145 -13.40 5.91 -26.64
C ASP A 145 -13.86 6.89 -25.56
N SER A 146 -13.06 7.94 -25.36
CA SER A 146 -13.35 9.13 -24.56
C SER A 146 -13.80 8.90 -23.12
N LEU A 147 -12.86 9.03 -22.17
CA LEU A 147 -12.94 9.84 -20.95
C LEU A 147 -11.68 9.60 -20.09
N SER A 148 -11.08 10.71 -19.64
CA SER A 148 -9.78 10.83 -18.97
C SER A 148 -9.60 9.93 -17.74
N SER A 149 -8.77 8.89 -17.83
CA SER A 149 -8.56 7.91 -16.75
C SER A 149 -7.61 8.32 -15.62
N SER A 150 -7.13 9.57 -15.55
CA SER A 150 -6.27 10.00 -14.42
C SER A 150 -7.06 10.46 -13.19
N SER A 151 -8.37 10.71 -13.33
CA SER A 151 -9.18 11.36 -12.30
C SER A 151 -9.91 10.41 -11.35
N ASN A 152 -10.13 9.14 -11.73
CA ASN A 152 -11.11 8.32 -11.02
C ASN A 152 -10.70 7.92 -9.60
N ALA A 153 -9.48 7.45 -9.35
CA ALA A 153 -9.13 6.97 -8.01
C ALA A 153 -9.07 8.09 -6.95
N HIS A 154 -8.55 9.27 -7.32
CA HIS A 154 -8.51 10.42 -6.44
C HIS A 154 -9.90 11.00 -6.20
N GLN A 155 -10.72 11.13 -7.26
CA GLN A 155 -12.09 11.61 -7.12
C GLN A 155 -12.97 10.65 -6.32
N ILE A 156 -12.80 9.34 -6.50
CA ILE A 156 -13.47 8.32 -5.68
C ILE A 156 -13.04 8.45 -4.20
N ARG A 157 -11.75 8.64 -3.91
CA ARG A 157 -11.27 8.85 -2.53
C ARG A 157 -11.83 10.12 -1.91
N LEU A 158 -11.85 11.23 -2.66
CA LEU A 158 -12.46 12.48 -2.23
C LEU A 158 -13.96 12.31 -1.97
N ALA A 159 -14.69 11.67 -2.89
CA ALA A 159 -16.12 11.40 -2.75
C ALA A 159 -16.43 10.51 -1.53
N GLN A 160 -15.61 9.48 -1.28
CA GLN A 160 -15.73 8.65 -0.08
C GLN A 160 -15.49 9.46 1.20
N GLN A 161 -14.54 10.40 1.20
CA GLN A 161 -14.27 11.28 2.35
C GLN A 161 -15.43 12.25 2.60
N GLN A 162 -16.04 12.79 1.53
CA GLN A 162 -17.22 13.65 1.60
C GLN A 162 -18.44 12.92 2.20
N LEU A 163 -18.70 11.69 1.73
CA LEU A 163 -19.80 10.85 2.22
C LEU A 163 -19.64 10.54 3.72
N LEU A 164 -18.42 10.27 4.18
CA LEU A 164 -18.15 10.00 5.59
C LEU A 164 -18.49 11.22 6.47
N LEU A 165 -18.18 12.43 6.00
CA LEU A 165 -18.55 13.67 6.70
C LEU A 165 -20.07 13.84 6.79
N GLU A 166 -20.80 13.59 5.71
CA GLU A 166 -22.28 13.62 5.70
C GLU A 166 -22.90 12.61 6.66
N LEU A 167 -22.37 11.38 6.68
CA LEU A 167 -22.81 10.33 7.60
C LEU A 167 -22.52 10.68 9.07
N THR A 168 -21.46 11.45 9.34
CA THR A 168 -21.14 11.92 10.70
C THR A 168 -21.96 13.14 11.13
N SER A 169 -22.41 13.96 10.20
CA SER A 169 -23.28 15.13 10.47
C SER A 169 -24.69 14.73 10.88
N ASN A 170 -25.18 13.56 10.44
CA ASN A 170 -26.52 13.05 10.76
C ASN A 170 -26.64 12.41 12.17
N LYS A 171 -25.73 12.73 13.11
CA LYS A 171 -25.82 12.37 14.54
C LYS A 171 -26.07 13.58 15.44
N GLN A 172 -26.91 14.52 15.02
CA GLN A 172 -27.32 15.65 15.86
C GLN A 172 -28.84 15.75 16.07
N ASP A 173 -29.68 15.02 15.32
CA ASP A 173 -31.13 15.12 15.47
C ASP A 173 -31.72 13.79 15.93
N GLU A 174 -31.89 13.69 17.26
CA GLU A 174 -32.72 12.77 18.06
C GLU A 174 -31.95 12.48 19.36
N GLN A 175 -31.82 13.51 20.20
CA GLN A 175 -32.03 13.49 21.65
C GLN A 175 -31.98 14.94 22.18
N GLN A 176 -32.86 15.80 21.64
CA GLN A 176 -33.29 17.01 22.33
C GLN A 176 -34.34 16.59 23.37
N SER A 177 -33.92 16.17 24.57
CA SER A 177 -34.76 16.12 25.79
C SER A 177 -33.94 15.71 27.03
N SER A 178 -32.84 16.41 27.34
CA SER A 178 -32.25 16.49 28.71
C SER A 178 -30.94 17.31 28.73
N SER A 179 -30.98 18.53 28.21
CA SER A 179 -29.87 19.50 28.29
C SER A 179 -30.11 20.52 29.41
N SER A 180 -30.26 20.08 30.64
CA SER A 180 -30.07 20.95 31.80
C SER A 180 -29.85 20.13 33.07
N LEU A 181 -28.65 20.30 33.64
CA LEU A 181 -28.19 19.81 34.94
C LEU A 181 -27.67 18.36 35.06
N LEU A 182 -26.43 18.28 35.59
CA LEU A 182 -25.75 17.15 36.27
C LEU A 182 -24.80 16.27 35.43
N HIS A 183 -23.55 16.71 35.27
CA HIS A 183 -22.36 16.12 35.94
C HIS A 183 -21.07 16.79 35.42
N LYS A 184 -20.52 17.74 36.19
CA LYS A 184 -19.09 18.06 36.11
C LYS A 184 -18.36 16.82 36.62
N LYS A 185 -18.01 15.86 35.73
CA LYS A 185 -17.15 14.74 36.10
C LYS A 185 -15.87 15.32 36.70
N THR A 186 -15.52 14.92 37.92
CA THR A 186 -14.25 15.32 38.53
C THR A 186 -13.12 14.80 37.65
N LEU A 187 -11.99 15.52 37.55
CA LEU A 187 -10.85 15.13 36.69
C LEU A 187 -10.39 13.68 36.94
N GLU A 188 -10.56 13.18 38.17
CA GLU A 188 -10.27 11.80 38.57
C GLU A 188 -11.15 10.75 37.85
N GLN A 189 -12.37 11.12 37.45
CA GLN A 189 -13.35 10.25 36.79
C GLN A 189 -13.18 10.21 35.27
N MET A 190 -12.36 11.08 34.68
CA MET A 190 -12.14 11.13 33.23
C MET A 190 -11.21 10.00 32.77
N THR A 191 -11.45 9.52 31.54
CA THR A 191 -10.54 8.58 30.87
C THR A 191 -9.25 9.28 30.45
N LEU A 192 -8.19 8.51 30.20
CA LEU A 192 -6.90 9.05 29.79
C LEU A 192 -7.00 9.80 28.44
N ALA A 193 -7.87 9.33 27.53
CA ALA A 193 -8.13 10.00 26.26
C ALA A 193 -8.81 11.37 26.47
N GLU A 194 -9.87 11.42 27.26
CA GLU A 194 -10.59 12.66 27.60
C GLU A 194 -9.66 13.70 28.25
N LEU A 195 -8.74 13.27 29.12
CA LEU A 195 -7.74 14.15 29.74
C LEU A 195 -6.71 14.69 28.73
N ARG A 196 -6.31 13.89 27.74
CA ARG A 196 -5.39 14.33 26.68
C ARG A 196 -6.05 15.37 25.77
N ASP A 197 -7.33 15.20 25.47
CA ASP A 197 -8.06 16.16 24.63
C ASP A 197 -8.29 17.49 25.36
N LEU A 198 -8.57 17.45 26.67
CA LEU A 198 -8.63 18.64 27.49
C LEU A 198 -7.27 19.36 27.58
N CYS A 199 -6.17 18.61 27.70
CA CYS A 199 -4.83 19.18 27.61
C CYS A 199 -4.55 19.84 26.25
N LYS A 200 -5.01 19.28 25.12
CA LYS A 200 -4.87 19.93 23.81
C LYS A 200 -5.64 21.24 23.74
N GLN A 201 -6.87 21.26 24.29
CA GLN A 201 -7.71 22.45 24.32
C GLN A 201 -7.07 23.60 25.12
N CYS A 202 -6.37 23.27 26.21
CA CYS A 202 -5.62 24.22 27.03
C CYS A 202 -4.15 24.40 26.62
N GLN A 203 -3.73 23.90 25.43
CA GLN A 203 -2.35 23.96 24.92
C GLN A 203 -1.26 23.38 25.86
N ILE A 204 -1.58 22.32 26.60
CA ILE A 204 -0.68 21.62 27.52
C ILE A 204 -0.01 20.44 26.79
N PRO A 205 1.32 20.31 26.78
CA PRO A 205 2.00 19.15 26.21
C PRO A 205 1.67 17.87 27.02
N SER A 206 0.99 16.92 26.37
CA SER A 206 0.48 15.68 26.98
C SER A 206 1.18 14.40 26.52
N SER A 207 2.23 14.53 25.68
CA SER A 207 2.92 13.37 25.10
C SER A 207 3.57 12.49 26.18
N HIS A 208 3.24 11.20 26.13
CA HIS A 208 3.72 10.16 27.06
C HIS A 208 3.39 10.33 28.56
N ALA A 209 2.44 11.20 28.92
CA ALA A 209 2.03 11.38 30.31
C ALA A 209 0.94 10.38 30.74
N ASN A 210 1.08 9.87 31.98
CA ASN A 210 0.09 8.99 32.63
C ASN A 210 -1.07 9.83 33.22
N LYS A 211 -2.22 9.18 33.43
CA LYS A 211 -3.47 9.81 33.91
C LYS A 211 -3.26 10.75 35.11
N THR A 212 -2.51 10.31 36.12
CA THR A 212 -2.23 11.10 37.34
C THR A 212 -1.45 12.39 37.06
N LYS A 213 -0.39 12.31 36.24
CA LYS A 213 0.43 13.46 35.84
C LYS A 213 -0.37 14.48 35.01
N LEU A 214 -1.33 14.02 34.20
CA LEU A 214 -2.19 14.91 33.43
C LEU A 214 -3.16 15.67 34.34
N ILE A 215 -3.81 14.98 35.27
CA ILE A 215 -4.74 15.58 36.24
C ILE A 215 -4.03 16.66 37.09
N GLU A 216 -2.83 16.37 37.57
CA GLU A 216 -2.04 17.30 38.38
C GLU A 216 -1.68 18.58 37.60
N ARG A 217 -1.23 18.45 36.34
CA ARG A 217 -0.94 19.60 35.47
C ARG A 217 -2.16 20.45 35.19
N ILE A 218 -3.32 19.82 34.95
CA ILE A 218 -4.58 20.53 34.73
C ILE A 218 -4.97 21.33 35.98
N LYS A 219 -4.87 20.74 37.18
CA LYS A 219 -5.15 21.44 38.46
C LYS A 219 -4.18 22.60 38.70
N GLN A 220 -2.89 22.41 38.43
CA GLN A 220 -1.88 23.48 38.57
C GLN A 220 -2.16 24.69 37.67
N ILE A 221 -2.63 24.45 36.45
CA ILE A 221 -2.97 25.53 35.52
C ILE A 221 -4.28 26.23 35.92
N GLN A 222 -5.29 25.47 36.33
CA GLN A 222 -6.53 26.04 36.86
C GLN A 222 -6.27 26.96 38.07
N ASN A 223 -5.34 26.59 38.95
CA ASN A 223 -4.94 27.44 40.08
C ASN A 223 -4.18 28.70 39.61
N LYS A 224 -3.24 28.56 38.67
CA LYS A 224 -2.52 29.72 38.11
C LYS A 224 -3.42 30.74 37.41
N PHE A 225 -4.50 30.30 36.79
CA PHE A 225 -5.49 31.21 36.18
C PHE A 225 -6.35 31.93 37.22
N ASN A 226 -6.60 31.33 38.39
CA ASN A 226 -7.32 31.99 39.49
C ASN A 226 -6.46 33.05 40.20
N ASP A 227 -5.14 32.87 40.27
CA ASP A 227 -4.23 33.80 40.96
C ASP A 227 -3.88 35.06 40.13
N GLN A 228 -4.19 35.07 38.82
CA GLN A 228 -3.94 36.21 37.91
C GLN A 228 -5.16 37.14 37.77
N GLY A 229 -6.25 36.85 38.48
CA GLY A 229 -7.54 37.55 38.37
C GLY A 229 -8.00 38.26 39.65
N ASN A 230 -7.08 38.62 40.54
CA ASN A 230 -7.35 39.48 41.71
C ASN A 230 -6.34 40.63 41.77
#